data_AF-A0A972YEK3-F1
#
_entry.id   AF-A0A972YEK3-F1
#
_cell.length_a   1.000
_cell.length_b   1.000
_cell.length_c   1.000
_cell.angle_alpha   90.00
_cell.angle_beta   90.00
_cell.angle_gamma   90.00
#
_symmetry.space_group_name_H-M   'P 1'
#
loop_
_entity.id
_entity.type
_entity.pdbx_description
1 polymer ?
#
loop_
_entity_poly.entity_id
_entity_poly.type
_entity_poly.pdbx_seq_one_letter_code
_entity_poly.pdbx_strand_id
1 'polypeptide(L)'
;RDDLDGQFQAWLEALWPTLGDALDIGVDFSSPIATEPLYKVEIAESVTANPVANMAGAVDMRILANRELQTPVEGNKEVRSTRHIEIELPDGVTYEPGDHLCVVPKNPPELVERCLNRIGIDADAYIRIESRSQMRGPFPSGSTFSVRRLAERYGELQAVATRKDIGILASYTRCPDSKPKLEALAAPEKDGVDLYRREVQAKRKSVLDILFPGRGRSSLFDHGGIG
;
A
#
# COMPACT_ATOMS: atom_id res chain seq x y z
N ARG A 1 3.87 1.58 18.31
CA ARG A 1 4.31 0.63 17.26
C ARG A 1 5.40 1.36 16.51
N ASP A 2 6.59 0.78 16.43
CA ASP A 2 7.77 1.47 15.92
C ASP A 2 7.79 1.56 14.39
N ASP A 3 8.52 2.56 13.88
CA ASP A 3 8.77 2.79 12.44
C ASP A 3 9.90 1.88 11.93
N LEU A 4 9.58 0.60 11.70
CA LEU A 4 10.55 -0.39 11.22
C LEU A 4 11.16 -0.02 9.86
N ASP A 5 10.37 0.53 8.95
CA ASP A 5 10.86 0.99 7.65
C ASP A 5 11.89 2.12 7.83
N GLY A 6 11.59 3.10 8.68
CA GLY A 6 12.55 4.17 9.01
C GLY A 6 13.83 3.65 9.67
N GLN A 7 13.71 2.70 10.61
CA GLN A 7 14.87 2.06 11.24
C GLN A 7 15.72 1.29 10.22
N PHE A 8 15.08 0.56 9.30
CA PHE A 8 15.76 -0.16 8.23
C PHE A 8 16.49 0.79 7.28
N GLN A 9 15.86 1.91 6.88
CA GLN A 9 16.51 2.90 6.02
C GLN A 9 17.71 3.54 6.71
N ALA A 10 17.58 3.95 7.98
CA ALA A 10 18.70 4.53 8.74
C ALA A 10 19.87 3.55 8.86
N TRP A 11 19.58 2.27 9.09
CA TRP A 11 20.60 1.22 9.09
C TRP A 11 21.24 1.02 7.71
N LEU A 12 20.43 0.99 6.64
CA LEU A 12 20.89 0.77 5.27
C LEU A 12 21.76 1.93 4.77
N GLU A 13 21.39 3.17 5.07
CA GLU A 13 22.16 4.38 4.73
C GLU A 13 23.53 4.38 5.44
N ALA A 14 23.61 3.88 6.67
CA ALA A 14 24.88 3.73 7.39
C ALA A 14 25.73 2.55 6.86
N LEU A 15 25.10 1.54 6.27
CA LEU A 15 25.77 0.36 5.74
C LEU A 15 26.60 0.68 4.49
N TRP A 16 26.08 1.48 3.55
CA TRP A 16 26.73 1.67 2.25
C TRP A 16 28.12 2.31 2.33
N PRO A 17 28.35 3.39 3.10
CA PRO A 17 29.70 3.94 3.27
C PRO A 17 30.66 2.93 3.89
N THR A 18 30.20 2.20 4.91
CA THR A 18 30.99 1.17 5.59
C THR A 18 31.43 0.05 4.63
N LEU A 19 30.53 -0.36 3.72
CA LEU A 19 30.84 -1.37 2.71
C LEU A 19 31.78 -0.84 1.63
N GLY A 20 31.58 0.40 1.20
CA GLY A 20 32.45 1.08 0.24
C GLY A 20 33.90 1.13 0.72
N ASP A 21 34.10 1.56 1.97
CA ASP A 21 35.42 1.62 2.60
C ASP A 21 36.04 0.22 2.77
N ALA A 22 35.26 -0.77 3.23
CA ALA A 22 35.76 -2.12 3.50
C ALA A 22 36.14 -2.90 2.23
N LEU A 23 35.49 -2.62 1.11
CA LEU A 23 35.72 -3.30 -0.17
C LEU A 23 36.52 -2.46 -1.18
N ASP A 24 37.00 -1.27 -0.79
CA ASP A 24 37.72 -0.32 -1.64
C ASP A 24 36.94 0.04 -2.93
N ILE A 25 35.63 0.21 -2.78
CA ILE A 25 34.74 0.58 -3.89
C ILE A 25 34.67 2.11 -3.95
N GLY A 26 35.37 2.72 -4.92
CA GLY A 26 35.38 4.18 -5.15
C GLY A 26 34.08 4.78 -5.71
N VAL A 27 32.92 4.26 -5.28
CA VAL A 27 31.59 4.75 -5.65
C VAL A 27 31.05 5.61 -4.52
N ASP A 28 30.62 6.82 -4.84
CA ASP A 28 29.90 7.66 -3.90
C ASP A 28 28.44 7.17 -3.76
N PHE A 29 28.18 6.45 -2.67
CA PHE A 29 26.84 5.98 -2.32
C PHE A 29 25.93 7.06 -1.72
N SER A 30 26.43 8.29 -1.51
CA SER A 30 25.65 9.41 -0.95
C SER A 30 24.83 10.17 -2.00
N SER A 31 25.13 9.96 -3.29
CA SER A 31 24.43 10.61 -4.40
C SER A 31 23.06 9.97 -4.64
N PRO A 32 21.94 10.74 -4.61
CA PRO A 32 20.63 10.20 -4.90
C PRO A 32 20.54 9.78 -6.37
N ILE A 33 20.56 8.47 -6.62
CA ILE A 33 20.25 7.93 -7.94
C ILE A 33 18.77 8.21 -8.18
N ALA A 34 18.46 9.03 -9.18
CA ALA A 34 17.09 9.20 -9.68
C ALA A 34 16.57 7.82 -10.06
N THR A 35 15.80 7.21 -9.16
CA THR A 35 15.35 5.84 -9.33
C THR A 35 14.22 5.87 -10.32
N GLU A 36 14.47 5.41 -11.53
CA GLU A 36 13.41 5.28 -12.51
C GLU A 36 12.38 4.25 -12.02
N PRO A 37 11.07 4.44 -12.31
CA PRO A 37 10.06 3.45 -11.96
C PRO A 37 10.40 2.08 -12.58
N LEU A 38 10.29 1.03 -11.75
CA LEU A 38 10.52 -0.35 -12.18
C LEU A 38 9.59 -0.77 -13.33
N TYR A 39 8.37 -0.24 -13.33
CA TYR A 39 7.32 -0.55 -14.29
C TYR A 39 6.97 0.66 -15.13
N LYS A 40 6.86 0.46 -16.44
CA LYS A 40 6.17 1.38 -17.35
C LYS A 40 4.73 0.89 -17.51
N VAL A 41 3.77 1.81 -17.41
CA VAL A 41 2.34 1.50 -17.42
C VAL A 41 1.66 2.32 -18.51
N GLU A 42 0.83 1.66 -19.33
CA GLU A 42 0.06 2.30 -20.40
C GLU A 42 -1.40 1.81 -20.36
N ILE A 43 -2.37 2.68 -20.66
CA ILE A 43 -3.78 2.29 -20.78
C ILE A 43 -3.94 1.43 -22.03
N ALA A 44 -4.64 0.31 -21.90
CA ALA A 44 -4.88 -0.65 -22.98
C ALA A 44 -6.39 -0.80 -23.25
N GLU A 45 -6.74 -0.96 -24.53
CA GLU A 45 -8.14 -1.10 -24.98
C GLU A 45 -8.64 -2.55 -25.00
N SER A 46 -7.77 -3.56 -24.82
CA SER A 46 -8.19 -4.97 -24.91
C SER A 46 -7.37 -5.96 -24.05
N VAL A 47 -8.00 -7.11 -23.82
CA VAL A 47 -7.62 -8.16 -22.88
C VAL A 47 -6.51 -9.06 -23.44
N THR A 48 -5.44 -9.23 -22.69
CA THR A 48 -4.73 -10.52 -22.60
C THR A 48 -5.04 -11.14 -21.24
N ALA A 49 -5.27 -12.45 -21.24
CA ALA A 49 -5.73 -13.20 -20.07
C ALA A 49 -4.88 -12.88 -18.82
N ASN A 50 -5.56 -12.67 -17.69
CA ASN A 50 -5.00 -12.19 -16.43
C ASN A 50 -4.21 -13.30 -15.71
N PRO A 51 -2.87 -13.23 -15.63
CA PRO A 51 -2.06 -14.29 -15.03
C PRO A 51 -1.99 -14.24 -13.48
N VAL A 52 -2.38 -13.12 -12.86
CA VAL A 52 -2.18 -12.91 -11.41
C VAL A 52 -3.23 -13.65 -10.57
N ALA A 53 -4.33 -14.10 -11.18
CA ALA A 53 -5.38 -14.88 -10.52
C ALA A 53 -4.91 -16.23 -9.95
N ASN A 54 -3.85 -16.83 -10.50
CA ASN A 54 -3.44 -18.19 -10.15
C ASN A 54 -2.30 -18.29 -9.13
N MET A 55 -1.74 -17.17 -8.65
CA MET A 55 -0.48 -17.23 -7.88
C MET A 55 -0.61 -17.67 -6.42
N ALA A 56 -1.80 -17.63 -5.81
CA ALA A 56 -1.93 -17.88 -4.37
C ALA A 56 -2.38 -19.31 -4.00
N GLY A 57 -2.79 -20.14 -4.95
CA GLY A 57 -3.35 -21.47 -4.66
C GLY A 57 -4.59 -21.46 -3.75
N ALA A 58 -5.22 -20.29 -3.57
CA ALA A 58 -6.38 -20.11 -2.70
C ALA A 58 -7.60 -20.80 -3.32
N VAL A 59 -8.36 -21.49 -2.47
CA VAL A 59 -9.59 -22.17 -2.86
C VAL A 59 -10.77 -21.41 -2.25
N ASP A 60 -11.84 -21.23 -3.02
CA ASP A 60 -13.07 -20.64 -2.50
C ASP A 60 -13.69 -21.58 -1.46
N MET A 61 -14.00 -21.04 -0.28
CA MET A 61 -14.64 -21.78 0.82
C MET A 61 -15.96 -21.11 1.21
N ARG A 62 -16.92 -21.92 1.68
CA ARG A 62 -18.24 -21.43 2.07
C ARG A 62 -18.29 -21.08 3.55
N ILE A 63 -18.74 -19.88 3.88
CA ILE A 63 -19.02 -19.47 5.26
C ILE A 63 -20.39 -20.04 5.65
N LEU A 64 -20.43 -20.90 6.66
CA LEU A 64 -21.65 -21.52 7.20
C LEU A 64 -22.31 -20.66 8.27
N ALA A 65 -21.51 -19.98 9.10
CA ALA A 65 -22.00 -19.10 10.15
C ALA A 65 -21.07 -17.89 10.33
N ASN A 66 -21.66 -16.75 10.71
CA ASN A 66 -20.94 -15.55 11.10
C ASN A 66 -21.75 -14.79 12.17
N ARG A 67 -21.33 -14.87 13.43
CA ARG A 67 -22.06 -14.31 14.58
C ARG A 67 -21.16 -13.44 15.44
N GLU A 68 -21.71 -12.32 15.93
CA GLU A 68 -21.05 -11.47 16.92
C GLU A 68 -20.96 -12.19 18.26
N LEU A 69 -19.78 -12.12 18.89
CA LEU A 69 -19.53 -12.67 20.22
C LEU A 69 -19.53 -11.59 21.31
N GLN A 70 -19.38 -10.32 20.94
CA GLN A 70 -19.45 -9.22 21.90
C GLN A 70 -20.89 -8.76 22.10
N THR A 71 -21.30 -8.66 23.35
CA THR A 71 -22.57 -8.00 23.71
C THR A 71 -22.36 -6.49 23.69
N PRO A 72 -23.19 -5.71 22.97
CA PRO A 72 -23.12 -4.26 23.03
C PRO A 72 -23.38 -3.79 24.47
N VAL A 73 -22.44 -3.04 25.05
CA VAL A 73 -22.64 -2.38 26.34
C VAL A 73 -23.14 -0.96 26.08
N GLU A 74 -24.32 -0.62 26.59
CA GLU A 74 -24.87 0.74 26.45
C GLU A 74 -23.88 1.78 26.98
N GLY A 75 -23.66 2.84 26.20
CA GLY A 75 -22.81 3.97 26.56
C GLY A 75 -21.33 3.86 26.17
N ASN A 76 -20.86 2.71 25.67
CA ASN A 76 -19.49 2.60 25.18
C ASN A 76 -19.40 2.90 23.67
N LYS A 77 -18.69 3.97 23.30
CA LYS A 77 -18.55 4.41 21.89
C LYS A 77 -17.52 3.58 21.09
N GLU A 78 -16.72 2.77 21.75
CA GLU A 78 -15.69 1.92 21.14
C GLU A 78 -15.98 0.44 21.38
N VAL A 79 -17.08 -0.06 20.82
CA VAL A 79 -17.37 -1.50 20.84
C VAL A 79 -16.50 -2.16 19.78
N ARG A 80 -15.49 -2.92 20.21
CA ARG A 80 -14.76 -3.83 19.31
C ARG A 80 -15.74 -4.88 18.79
N SER A 81 -15.47 -5.48 17.64
CA SER A 81 -16.25 -6.61 17.13
C SER A 81 -15.38 -7.85 17.17
N THR A 82 -15.91 -8.93 17.75
CA THR A 82 -15.27 -10.25 17.70
C THR A 82 -16.29 -11.22 17.16
N ARG A 83 -16.01 -11.84 16.01
CA ARG A 83 -16.95 -12.73 15.33
C ARG A 83 -16.49 -14.18 15.38
N HIS A 84 -17.46 -15.09 15.57
CA HIS A 84 -17.30 -16.52 15.33
C HIS A 84 -17.71 -16.80 13.88
N ILE A 85 -16.80 -17.40 13.12
CA ILE A 85 -17.00 -17.74 11.72
C ILE A 85 -16.82 -19.26 11.56
N GLU A 86 -17.79 -19.91 10.93
CA GLU A 86 -17.70 -21.33 10.56
C GLU A 86 -17.49 -21.43 9.06
N ILE A 87 -16.54 -22.25 8.64
CA ILE A 87 -16.14 -22.38 7.24
C ILE A 87 -16.21 -23.85 6.87
N GLU A 88 -16.89 -24.15 5.77
CA GLU A 88 -16.90 -25.48 5.17
C GLU A 88 -15.57 -25.73 4.44
N LEU A 89 -14.88 -26.80 4.81
CA LEU A 89 -13.70 -27.24 4.09
C LEU A 89 -14.11 -27.89 2.77
N PRO A 90 -13.48 -27.52 1.65
CA PRO A 90 -13.74 -28.14 0.37
C PRO A 90 -13.18 -29.57 0.33
N ASP A 91 -13.68 -30.37 -0.61
CA ASP A 91 -13.26 -31.76 -0.77
C ASP A 91 -11.74 -31.89 -0.92
N GLY A 92 -11.15 -32.83 -0.18
CA GLY A 92 -9.72 -33.10 -0.21
C GLY A 92 -8.86 -32.15 0.63
N VAL A 93 -9.45 -31.17 1.31
CA VAL A 93 -8.75 -30.32 2.29
C VAL A 93 -8.96 -30.86 3.70
N THR A 94 -7.87 -31.16 4.40
CA THR A 94 -7.85 -31.55 5.81
C THR A 94 -7.36 -30.39 6.67
N TYR A 95 -7.78 -30.36 7.93
CA TYR A 95 -7.36 -29.35 8.90
C TYR A 95 -7.26 -29.99 10.28
N GLU A 96 -6.20 -29.64 11.02
CA GLU A 96 -5.99 -30.07 12.40
C GLU A 96 -5.97 -28.88 13.38
N PRO A 97 -6.34 -29.09 14.66
CA PRO A 97 -6.22 -28.05 15.67
C PRO A 97 -4.78 -27.52 15.78
N GLY A 98 -4.61 -26.23 15.53
CA GLY A 98 -3.30 -25.57 15.50
C GLY A 98 -2.86 -25.12 14.11
N ASP A 99 -3.53 -25.62 13.06
CA ASP A 99 -3.31 -25.14 11.69
C ASP A 99 -3.75 -23.68 11.53
N HIS A 100 -3.23 -23.03 10.49
CA HIS A 100 -3.53 -21.64 10.18
C HIS A 100 -4.31 -21.56 8.87
N LEU A 101 -5.40 -20.81 8.88
CA LEU A 101 -6.16 -20.47 7.68
C LEU A 101 -5.67 -19.11 7.14
N CYS A 102 -5.06 -19.11 5.96
CA CYS A 102 -4.75 -17.89 5.22
C CYS A 102 -5.98 -17.45 4.42
N VAL A 103 -6.45 -16.21 4.64
CA VAL A 103 -7.57 -15.62 3.92
C VAL A 103 -7.03 -14.55 2.97
N VAL A 104 -7.48 -14.57 1.71
CA VAL A 104 -7.18 -13.51 0.74
C VAL A 104 -8.33 -12.49 0.78
N PRO A 105 -8.16 -11.33 1.43
CA PRO A 105 -9.22 -10.34 1.53
C PRO A 105 -9.42 -9.59 0.20
N LYS A 106 -10.54 -8.89 0.11
CA LYS A 106 -10.80 -7.92 -0.97
C LYS A 106 -11.04 -6.55 -0.37
N ASN A 107 -10.56 -5.51 -1.03
CA ASN A 107 -10.90 -4.15 -0.65
C ASN A 107 -12.40 -3.88 -0.88
N PRO A 108 -13.04 -3.10 -0.01
CA PRO A 108 -14.44 -2.75 -0.18
C PRO A 108 -14.68 -1.97 -1.48
N PRO A 109 -15.79 -2.21 -2.20
CA PRO A 109 -16.07 -1.56 -3.49
C PRO A 109 -16.03 -0.04 -3.43
N GLU A 110 -16.55 0.57 -2.36
CA GLU A 110 -16.55 2.01 -2.16
C GLU A 110 -15.14 2.61 -2.02
N LEU A 111 -14.19 1.84 -1.45
CA LEU A 111 -12.79 2.25 -1.36
C LEU A 111 -12.11 2.18 -2.73
N VAL A 112 -12.39 1.11 -3.48
CA VAL A 112 -11.89 0.93 -4.85
C VAL A 112 -12.39 2.08 -5.74
N GLU A 113 -13.70 2.34 -5.75
CA GLU A 113 -14.28 3.44 -6.53
C GLU A 113 -13.70 4.80 -6.15
N ARG A 114 -13.56 5.07 -4.84
CA ARG A 114 -12.94 6.32 -4.36
C ARG A 114 -11.51 6.47 -4.84
N CYS A 115 -10.73 5.39 -4.84
CA CYS A 115 -9.36 5.37 -5.34
C CYS A 115 -9.33 5.69 -6.85
N LEU A 116 -10.09 4.95 -7.66
CA LEU A 116 -10.09 5.05 -9.12
C LEU A 116 -10.58 6.40 -9.64
N ASN A 117 -11.70 6.88 -9.10
CA ASN A 117 -12.25 8.19 -9.47
C ASN A 117 -11.24 9.32 -9.25
N ARG A 118 -10.39 9.16 -8.24
CA ARG A 118 -9.51 10.23 -7.81
C ARG A 118 -8.16 10.24 -8.52
N ILE A 119 -7.66 9.07 -8.91
CA ILE A 119 -6.55 8.96 -9.87
C ILE A 119 -7.00 9.26 -11.31
N GLY A 120 -8.31 9.38 -11.55
CA GLY A 120 -8.88 9.74 -12.84
C GLY A 120 -8.85 8.59 -13.86
N ILE A 121 -8.90 7.34 -13.39
CA ILE A 121 -8.88 6.15 -14.24
C ILE A 121 -10.26 5.49 -14.22
N ASP A 122 -10.78 5.16 -15.39
CA ASP A 122 -12.01 4.40 -15.54
C ASP A 122 -11.87 3.01 -14.89
N ALA A 123 -12.89 2.56 -14.14
CA ALA A 123 -12.84 1.28 -13.46
C ALA A 123 -12.80 0.08 -14.43
N ASP A 124 -13.31 0.26 -15.64
CA ASP A 124 -13.28 -0.75 -16.69
C ASP A 124 -12.01 -0.67 -17.55
N ALA A 125 -11.11 0.27 -17.25
CA ALA A 125 -9.82 0.37 -17.93
C ALA A 125 -8.92 -0.85 -17.65
N TYR A 126 -8.12 -1.16 -18.67
CA TYR A 126 -7.02 -2.09 -18.57
C TYR A 126 -5.70 -1.34 -18.66
N ILE A 127 -4.68 -1.86 -18.01
CA ILE A 127 -3.31 -1.36 -18.11
C ILE A 127 -2.38 -2.45 -18.60
N ARG A 128 -1.47 -2.10 -19.50
CA ARG A 128 -0.33 -2.93 -19.88
C ARG A 128 0.87 -2.54 -19.02
N ILE A 129 1.56 -3.54 -18.48
CA ILE A 129 2.77 -3.34 -17.67
C ILE A 129 3.98 -3.87 -18.42
N GLU A 130 5.00 -3.01 -18.56
CA GLU A 130 6.35 -3.42 -18.98
C GLU A 130 7.31 -3.31 -17.80
N SER A 131 7.98 -4.42 -17.45
CA SER A 131 9.01 -4.47 -16.42
C SER A 131 10.35 -4.08 -17.02
N ARG A 132 11.07 -3.18 -16.34
CA ARG A 132 12.48 -2.87 -16.67
C ARG A 132 13.45 -3.87 -16.05
N SER A 133 12.99 -4.72 -15.14
CA SER A 133 13.81 -5.79 -14.55
C SER A 133 13.66 -7.10 -15.32
N GLN A 134 14.78 -7.80 -15.46
CA GLN A 134 14.85 -9.18 -15.96
C GLN A 134 14.48 -10.22 -14.89
N MET A 135 14.33 -9.82 -13.63
CA MET A 135 13.91 -10.70 -12.55
C MET A 135 12.41 -10.99 -12.62
N ARG A 136 12.01 -12.20 -12.22
CA ARG A 136 10.58 -12.55 -12.09
C ARG A 136 9.95 -11.70 -10.98
N GLY A 137 8.98 -10.87 -11.36
CA GLY A 137 8.15 -10.07 -10.45
C GLY A 137 6.68 -10.49 -10.50
N PRO A 138 5.85 -9.95 -9.60
CA PRO A 138 4.42 -10.24 -9.55
C PRO A 138 3.65 -9.73 -10.78
N PHE A 139 4.25 -8.81 -11.54
CA PHE A 139 3.71 -8.27 -12.79
C PHE A 139 4.63 -8.64 -13.95
N PRO A 140 4.39 -9.76 -14.64
CA PRO A 140 5.20 -10.17 -15.79
C PRO A 140 5.14 -9.13 -16.91
N SER A 141 6.30 -8.82 -17.50
CA SER A 141 6.39 -7.84 -18.60
C SER A 141 5.49 -8.21 -19.77
N GLY A 142 4.85 -7.21 -20.35
CA GLY A 142 3.93 -7.35 -21.48
C GLY A 142 2.55 -7.90 -21.13
N SER A 143 2.24 -8.06 -19.83
CA SER A 143 0.92 -8.50 -19.36
C SER A 143 -0.06 -7.34 -19.24
N THR A 144 -1.34 -7.63 -19.45
CA THR A 144 -2.44 -6.67 -19.28
C THR A 144 -3.27 -7.01 -18.06
N PHE A 145 -3.69 -5.99 -17.32
CA PHE A 145 -4.42 -6.13 -16.06
C PHE A 145 -5.64 -5.20 -16.01
N SER A 146 -6.75 -5.71 -15.46
CA SER A 146 -7.90 -4.87 -15.09
C SER A 146 -7.53 -4.00 -13.89
N VAL A 147 -7.72 -2.68 -14.03
CA VAL A 147 -7.43 -1.71 -12.97
C VAL A 147 -8.31 -1.96 -11.74
N ARG A 148 -9.62 -2.19 -11.94
CA ARG A 148 -10.54 -2.57 -10.85
C ARG A 148 -10.04 -3.79 -10.10
N ARG A 149 -9.67 -4.86 -10.80
CA ARG A 149 -9.23 -6.11 -10.15
C ARG A 149 -7.91 -5.95 -9.41
N LEU A 150 -7.00 -5.13 -9.92
CA LEU A 150 -5.78 -4.73 -9.20
C LEU A 150 -6.11 -4.04 -7.89
N ALA A 151 -6.94 -3.01 -7.93
CA ALA A 151 -7.34 -2.27 -6.74
C ALA A 151 -8.17 -3.12 -5.75
N GLU A 152 -8.99 -4.04 -6.23
CA GLU A 152 -9.86 -4.88 -5.39
C GLU A 152 -9.08 -6.00 -4.68
N ARG A 153 -8.16 -6.68 -5.37
CA ARG A 153 -7.60 -7.97 -4.89
C ARG A 153 -6.10 -8.01 -4.69
N TYR A 154 -5.35 -7.08 -5.29
CA TYR A 154 -3.89 -7.16 -5.31
C TYR A 154 -3.20 -5.92 -4.72
N GLY A 155 -3.90 -4.79 -4.67
CA GLY A 155 -3.43 -3.56 -4.05
C GLY A 155 -3.76 -3.52 -2.56
N GLU A 156 -2.77 -3.19 -1.74
CA GLU A 156 -2.99 -2.81 -0.35
C GLU A 156 -3.25 -1.30 -0.28
N LEU A 157 -4.54 -0.93 -0.23
CA LEU A 157 -4.99 0.47 -0.29
C LEU A 157 -5.05 1.14 1.09
N GLN A 158 -4.96 0.36 2.18
CA GLN A 158 -5.19 0.82 3.55
C GLN A 158 -3.96 0.69 4.44
N ALA A 159 -2.85 0.17 3.93
CA ALA A 159 -1.57 0.23 4.62
C ALA A 159 -1.19 1.67 4.98
N VAL A 160 -0.58 1.83 6.14
CA VAL A 160 -0.02 3.12 6.56
C VAL A 160 1.05 3.50 5.54
N ALA A 161 0.94 4.70 4.98
CA ALA A 161 1.92 5.19 4.04
C ALA A 161 3.28 5.25 4.71
N THR A 162 4.32 4.75 4.04
CA THR A 162 5.70 4.86 4.51
C THR A 162 6.27 6.24 4.15
N ARG A 163 7.38 6.63 4.79
CA ARG A 163 8.14 7.84 4.40
C ARG A 163 8.54 7.80 2.92
N LYS A 164 8.89 6.62 2.41
CA LYS A 164 9.23 6.41 0.99
C LYS A 164 8.04 6.68 0.08
N ASP A 165 6.86 6.19 0.41
CA ASP A 165 5.65 6.46 -0.37
C ASP A 165 5.37 7.97 -0.44
N ILE A 166 5.48 8.65 0.70
CA ILE A 166 5.27 10.10 0.80
C ILE A 166 6.33 10.87 -0.01
N GLY A 167 7.60 10.45 0.05
CA GLY A 167 8.67 11.03 -0.75
C GLY A 167 8.43 10.87 -2.26
N ILE A 168 7.92 9.71 -2.69
CA ILE A 168 7.50 9.49 -4.08
C ILE A 168 6.37 10.47 -4.43
N LEU A 169 5.33 10.60 -3.60
CA LEU A 169 4.25 11.57 -3.85
C LEU A 169 4.79 13.01 -3.98
N ALA A 170 5.71 13.40 -3.10
CA ALA A 170 6.34 14.72 -3.15
C ALA A 170 7.08 14.97 -4.48
N SER A 171 7.77 13.95 -5.00
CA SER A 171 8.53 14.04 -6.25
C SER A 171 7.64 14.31 -7.48
N TYR A 172 6.40 13.81 -7.46
CA TYR A 172 5.41 14.03 -8.53
C TYR A 172 4.47 15.22 -8.25
N THR A 173 4.57 15.87 -7.09
CA THR A 173 3.70 17.00 -6.74
C THR A 173 4.26 18.32 -7.27
N ARG A 174 3.47 19.04 -8.07
CA ARG A 174 3.85 20.35 -8.63
C ARG A 174 3.39 21.54 -7.79
N CYS A 175 2.37 21.34 -6.95
CA CYS A 175 1.81 22.41 -6.14
C CYS A 175 2.85 22.93 -5.12
N PRO A 176 3.19 24.24 -5.16
CA PRO A 176 4.22 24.83 -4.29
C PRO A 176 3.84 24.80 -2.80
N ASP A 177 2.55 24.72 -2.48
CA ASP A 177 2.08 24.64 -1.08
C ASP A 177 2.04 23.22 -0.54
N SER A 178 1.81 22.22 -1.40
CA SER A 178 1.65 20.83 -0.99
C SER A 178 2.98 20.07 -0.98
N LYS A 179 3.89 20.35 -1.93
CA LYS A 179 5.17 19.66 -2.03
C LYS A 179 6.02 19.80 -0.76
N PRO A 180 6.27 21.00 -0.19
CA PRO A 180 7.07 21.14 1.03
C PRO A 180 6.47 20.42 2.24
N LYS A 181 5.13 20.32 2.30
CA LYS A 181 4.43 19.60 3.37
C LYS A 181 4.63 18.09 3.25
N LEU A 182 4.60 17.54 2.03
CA LEU A 182 4.91 16.13 1.78
C LEU A 182 6.38 15.83 2.08
N GLU A 183 7.30 16.71 1.67
CA GLU A 183 8.73 16.59 1.98
C GLU A 183 8.97 16.60 3.50
N ALA A 184 8.31 17.51 4.24
CA ALA A 184 8.40 17.56 5.69
C ALA A 184 7.80 16.31 6.38
N LEU A 185 6.77 15.69 5.80
CA LEU A 185 6.22 14.42 6.28
C LEU A 185 7.13 13.22 5.96
N ALA A 186 7.93 13.27 4.89
CA ALA A 186 8.87 12.21 4.56
C ALA A 186 10.18 12.33 5.37
N ALA A 187 10.58 13.56 5.71
CA ALA A 187 11.84 13.88 6.38
C ALA A 187 11.99 13.24 7.77
N PRO A 188 13.22 12.87 8.18
CA PRO A 188 13.49 12.31 9.49
C PRO A 188 13.12 13.29 10.62
N GLU A 189 13.13 12.78 11.86
CA GLU A 189 12.92 13.60 13.05
C GLU A 189 13.88 14.80 13.07
N LYS A 190 13.34 15.99 13.35
CA LYS A 190 14.11 17.22 13.45
C LYS A 190 13.65 18.00 14.68
N ASP A 191 14.61 18.52 15.46
CA ASP A 191 14.36 19.32 16.66
C ASP A 191 13.42 18.63 17.67
N GLY A 192 13.51 17.30 17.79
CA GLY A 192 12.68 16.48 18.67
C GLY A 192 11.24 16.25 18.17
N VAL A 193 10.94 16.62 16.93
CA VAL A 193 9.61 16.47 16.33
C VAL A 193 9.68 15.55 15.11
N ASP A 194 8.97 14.42 15.21
CA ASP A 194 8.75 13.50 14.10
C ASP A 194 7.32 13.67 13.54
N LEU A 195 7.22 14.47 12.47
CA LEU A 195 5.94 14.77 11.82
C LEU A 195 5.28 13.53 11.22
N TYR A 196 6.06 12.62 10.64
CA TYR A 196 5.57 11.35 10.11
C TYR A 196 4.90 10.52 11.21
N ARG A 197 5.62 10.31 12.32
CA ARG A 197 5.09 9.50 13.43
C ARG A 197 3.80 10.10 13.96
N ARG A 198 3.75 11.42 14.15
CA ARG A 198 2.58 12.12 14.69
C ARG A 198 1.38 12.16 13.74
N GLU A 199 1.62 12.49 12.47
CA GLU A 199 0.54 12.81 11.53
C GLU A 199 0.11 11.65 10.64
N VAL A 200 0.99 10.66 10.42
CA VAL A 200 0.76 9.52 9.52
C VAL A 200 0.72 8.22 10.32
N GLN A 201 1.80 7.88 11.02
CA GLN A 201 1.91 6.57 11.68
C GLN A 201 0.90 6.40 12.81
N ALA A 202 0.86 7.35 13.76
CA ALA A 202 -0.05 7.30 14.90
C ALA A 202 -1.52 7.38 14.49
N LYS A 203 -1.81 8.12 13.42
CA LYS A 203 -3.16 8.28 12.84
C LYS A 203 -3.52 7.20 11.82
N ARG A 204 -2.59 6.27 11.54
CA ARG A 204 -2.69 5.20 10.54
C ARG A 204 -3.17 5.67 9.16
N LYS A 205 -2.62 6.80 8.67
CA LYS A 205 -3.01 7.32 7.35
C LYS A 205 -2.36 6.51 6.23
N SER A 206 -3.19 6.06 5.29
CA SER A 206 -2.74 5.45 4.03
C SER A 206 -2.30 6.49 3.01
N VAL A 207 -1.70 6.04 1.90
CA VAL A 207 -1.41 6.91 0.75
C VAL A 207 -2.68 7.60 0.26
N LEU A 208 -3.81 6.88 0.25
CA LEU A 208 -5.10 7.45 -0.12
C LEU A 208 -5.56 8.52 0.88
N ASP A 209 -5.35 8.34 2.18
CA ASP A 209 -5.72 9.36 3.19
C ASP A 209 -4.87 10.62 3.09
N ILE A 210 -3.61 10.49 2.69
CA ILE A 210 -2.68 11.61 2.48
C ILE A 210 -3.07 12.39 1.24
N LEU A 211 -3.32 11.69 0.13
CA LEU A 211 -3.76 12.32 -1.10
C LEU A 211 -5.17 12.92 -0.96
N PHE A 212 -6.02 12.31 -0.12
CA PHE A 212 -7.46 12.58 -0.01
C PHE A 212 -7.93 12.70 1.45
N PRO A 213 -7.53 13.77 2.17
CA PRO A 213 -8.04 14.02 3.51
C PRO A 213 -9.57 14.21 3.43
N GLY A 214 -10.32 13.29 4.03
CA GLY A 214 -11.79 13.29 3.97
C GLY A 214 -12.39 14.60 4.48
N ARG A 215 -13.52 15.03 3.89
CA ARG A 215 -14.28 16.21 4.37
C ARG A 215 -14.55 16.05 5.88
N GLY A 216 -13.96 16.92 6.69
CA GLY A 216 -14.17 16.98 8.14
C GLY A 216 -13.05 16.42 9.03
N ARG A 217 -11.97 15.83 8.46
CA ARG A 217 -10.71 15.65 9.19
C ARG A 217 -9.79 16.80 8.79
N SER A 218 -9.21 17.53 9.75
CA SER A 218 -8.32 18.65 9.45
C SER A 218 -7.24 18.22 8.46
N SER A 219 -7.35 18.75 7.26
CA SER A 219 -6.46 18.49 6.13
C SER A 219 -5.21 19.35 6.31
N LEU A 220 -4.02 18.75 6.26
CA LEU A 220 -2.78 19.52 6.10
C LEU A 220 -2.72 20.21 4.71
N PHE A 221 -3.60 19.83 3.78
CA PHE A 221 -3.57 20.14 2.36
C PHE A 221 -4.88 20.79 1.88
N ASP A 222 -5.51 21.65 2.69
CA ASP A 222 -6.86 22.11 2.38
C ASP A 222 -6.98 22.98 1.12
N HIS A 223 -5.87 23.37 0.48
CA HIS A 223 -5.88 24.17 -0.75
C HIS A 223 -4.92 23.57 -1.79
N GLY A 224 -5.47 23.06 -2.90
CA GLY A 224 -4.73 22.70 -4.10
C GLY A 224 -4.73 21.20 -4.40
N GLY A 225 -5.56 20.79 -5.36
CA GLY A 225 -5.49 19.45 -5.93
C GLY A 225 -4.09 19.17 -6.48
N ILE A 226 -3.51 18.03 -6.09
CA ILE A 226 -2.30 17.48 -6.69
C ILE A 226 -2.65 17.19 -8.15
N GLY A 227 -2.12 18.01 -9.05
CA GLY A 227 -2.26 17.91 -10.49
C GLY A 227 -0.90 17.83 -11.17
#